data_AF-A0A958Y3V3-F1
#
_entry.id   AF-A0A958Y3V3-F1
#
_cell.length_a   1.000
_cell.length_b   1.000
_cell.length_c   1.000
_cell.angle_alpha   90.00
_cell.angle_beta   90.00
_cell.angle_gamma   90.00
#
_symmetry.space_group_name_H-M   'P 1'
#
loop_
_entity.id
_entity.type
_entity.pdbx_description
1 polymer ?
#
loop_
_entity_poly.entity_id
_entity_poly.type
_entity_poly.pdbx_seq_one_letter_code
_entity_poly.pdbx_strand_id
1 'polypeptide(L)' 'MTVNIQYVNMDSSESLSTYTKEKLEKLAKKYDWLISCDVAFKLEGKDNLLGH' A
#
# COMPACT_ATOMS: atom_id res chain seq x y z
N MET A 1 -11.51 6.93 5.39
CA MET A 1 -10.07 6.67 5.44
C MET A 1 -9.36 7.47 4.34
N THR A 2 -8.22 8.07 4.64
CA THR A 2 -7.31 8.69 3.65
C THR A 2 -6.24 7.68 3.27
N VAL A 3 -6.18 7.26 2.00
CA VAL A 3 -5.18 6.30 1.52
C VAL A 3 -4.14 7.03 0.68
N ASN A 4 -2.89 7.06 1.16
CA ASN A 4 -1.75 7.51 0.38
C ASN A 4 -1.03 6.29 -0.18
N ILE A 5 -0.92 6.22 -1.51
CA ILE A 5 -0.17 5.17 -2.19
C ILE A 5 1.05 5.83 -2.82
N GLN A 6 2.24 5.33 -2.48
CA GLN A 6 3.50 5.81 -3.00
C GLN A 6 4.26 4.67 -3.67
N TYR A 7 4.67 4.88 -4.92
CA TYR A 7 5.49 3.94 -5.68
C TYR A 7 6.92 4.43 -5.64
N VAL A 8 7.81 3.64 -5.03
CA VAL A 8 9.24 3.94 -4.92
C VAL A 8 9.99 2.97 -5.82
N ASN A 9 10.73 3.52 -6.78
CA ASN A 9 11.59 2.76 -7.68
C ASN A 9 10.84 1.75 -8.57
N MET A 10 9.55 2.00 -8.86
CA MET A 10 8.73 1.18 -9.74
C MET A 10 7.65 1.99 -10.45
N ASP A 11 7.19 1.47 -11.59
CA ASP A 11 6.06 2.03 -12.32
C ASP A 11 4.75 1.84 -11.56
N SER A 12 3.97 2.92 -11.49
CA SER A 12 2.63 2.88 -10.89
C SER A 12 1.72 2.00 -11.74
N SER A 13 1.45 0.79 -11.29
CA SER A 13 0.47 -0.09 -11.94
C SER A 13 -0.92 0.19 -11.41
N GLU A 14 -1.82 0.61 -12.31
CA GLU A 14 -3.22 0.90 -12.02
C GLU A 14 -3.95 -0.30 -11.39
N SER A 15 -3.62 -1.52 -11.83
CA SER A 15 -4.16 -2.76 -11.27
C SER A 15 -3.72 -2.98 -9.81
N LEU A 16 -2.46 -2.68 -9.47
CA LEU A 16 -1.96 -2.79 -8.09
C LEU A 16 -2.59 -1.73 -7.18
N SER A 17 -2.74 -0.51 -7.69
CA SER A 17 -3.44 0.57 -6.97
C SER A 17 -4.88 0.15 -6.65
N THR A 18 -5.61 -0.33 -7.67
CA THR A 18 -7.02 -0.73 -7.55
C THR A 18 -7.20 -1.88 -6.59
N TYR A 19 -6.42 -2.96 -6.76
CA TYR A 19 -6.45 -4.13 -5.87
C TYR A 19 -6.21 -3.76 -4.41
N THR A 20 -5.26 -2.84 -4.16
CA THR A 20 -4.91 -2.42 -2.81
C THR A 20 -5.97 -1.52 -2.19
N LYS A 21 -6.54 -0.59 -2.97
CA LYS A 21 -7.66 0.25 -2.55
C LYS A 21 -8.87 -0.60 -2.15
N GLU A 22 -9.25 -1.61 -2.93
CA GLU A 22 -10.38 -2.49 -2.61
C GLU A 22 -10.17 -3.25 -1.28
N LYS A 23 -8.94 -3.71 -1.03
CA LYS A 23 -8.61 -4.38 0.24
C LYS A 23 -8.66 -3.42 1.42
N LEU A 24 -8.08 -2.23 1.28
CA LEU A 24 -8.09 -1.20 2.31
C LEU A 24 -9.52 -0.73 2.61
N GLU A 25 -10.37 -0.61 1.60
CA GLU A 25 -11.76 -0.21 1.80
C GLU A 25 -12.53 -1.25 2.62
N LYS A 26 -12.33 -2.54 2.34
CA LYS A 26 -12.89 -3.63 3.15
C LYS A 26 -12.38 -3.60 4.60
N LEU A 27 -11.13 -3.20 4.82
CA LEU A 27 -10.55 -3.04 6.15
C LEU A 27 -11.14 -1.83 6.87
N ALA A 28 -11.19 -0.66 6.24
CA ALA A 28 -11.77 0.54 6.83
C ALA A 28 -13.25 0.35 7.17
N LYS A 29 -13.98 -0.43 6.38
CA LYS A 29 -15.39 -0.76 6.68
C LYS A 29 -15.55 -1.64 7.92
N LYS A 30 -14.52 -2.41 8.31
CA LYS A 30 -14.49 -3.18 9.56
C LYS A 30 -13.94 -2.37 10.74
N TYR A 31 -13.04 -1.42 10.46
CA TYR A 31 -12.36 -0.61 11.44
C TYR A 31 -12.75 0.85 11.27
N ASP A 32 -13.88 1.23 11.86
CA ASP A 32 -14.47 2.58 11.79
C ASP A 32 -13.51 3.69 12.29
N TRP A 33 -12.58 3.33 13.18
CA TRP A 33 -11.53 4.20 13.72
C TRP A 33 -10.33 4.42 12.78
N LEU A 34 -10.31 3.80 11.60
CA LEU A 34 -9.19 3.90 10.66
C LEU A 34 -9.26 5.21 9.84
N ILE A 35 -8.52 6.21 10.30
CA ILE A 35 -8.54 7.57 9.72
C ILE A 35 -7.65 7.65 8.46
N SER A 36 -6.48 7.00 8.45
CA SER A 36 -5.55 7.01 7.31
C SER A 36 -4.74 5.72 7.17
N CYS A 37 -4.31 5.43 5.94
CA CYS A 37 -3.35 4.39 5.59
C CYS A 37 -2.31 4.92 4.62
N ASP A 38 -1.05 4.62 4.88
CA ASP A 38 0.07 4.91 4.00
C ASP A 38 0.61 3.60 3.43
N VAL A 39 0.71 3.52 2.10
CA VAL A 39 1.13 2.33 1.37
C VAL A 39 2.31 2.69 0.49
N ALA A 40 3.49 2.18 0.84
CA ALA A 40 4.68 2.30 0.02
C ALA A 40 4.89 0.99 -0.76
N PHE A 41 4.72 1.04 -2.07
CA PHE A 41 5.14 -0.01 -2.98
C PHE A 41 6.60 0.21 -3.35
N LYS A 42 7.46 -0.75 -2.99
CA LYS A 42 8.87 -0.74 -3.38
C LYS A 42 9.14 -2.03 -4.12
N LEU A 43 9.66 -1.93 -5.34
CA LEU A 43 10.12 -3.10 -6.07
C LEU A 43 11.55 -3.38 -5.63
N GLU A 44 11.70 -4.17 -4.58
CA GLU A 44 13.01 -4.63 -4.12
C GLU A 44 13.44 -5.80 -5.00
N GLY A 45 14.26 -5.49 -6.01
CA GLY A 45 14.99 -6.49 -6.76
C GLY A 45 16.05 -7.13 -5.88
N LYS A 46 15.65 -8.07 -5.02
CA LYS A 46 16.53 -9.02 -4.31
C LYS A 46 17.74 -8.38 -3.61
N ASP A 47 17.53 -7.32 -2.84
CA ASP A 47 18.56 -6.81 -1.95
C ASP A 47 17.89 -6.06 -0.79
N ASN A 48 17.49 -6.79 0.26
CA ASN A 48 18.09 -6.62 1.59
C ASN A 48 17.46 -7.56 2.64
N LEU A 49 18.16 -8.65 2.93
CA LEU A 49 18.00 -9.47 4.13
C LEU A 49 18.60 -8.79 5.38
N LEU A 50 18.59 -7.46 5.54
CA LEU A 50 19.17 -6.84 6.74
C LEU A 50 18.07 -6.15 7.56
N GLY A 51 17.29 -7.02 8.18
CA GLY A 51 16.93 -6.74 9.56
C GLY A 51 18.21 -6.74 10.42
N HIS A 52 18.35 -5.65 11.17
CA HIS A 52 19.21 -5.42 12.33
C HIS A 52 20.59 -4.80 12.09
#